data_AF-A0A9D2F6D9-F1
#
_entry.id   AF-A0A9D2F6D9-F1
#
_cell.length_a   1.000
_cell.length_b   1.000
_cell.length_c   1.000
_cell.angle_alpha   90.00
_cell.angle_beta   90.00
_cell.angle_gamma   90.00
#
_symmetry.space_group_name_H-M   'P 1'
#
loop_
_entity.id
_entity.type
_entity.pdbx_description
1 polymer ?
#
loop_
_entity_poly.entity_id
_entity_poly.type
_entity_poly.pdbx_seq_one_letter_code
_entity_poly.pdbx_strand_id
1 'polypeptide(L)' 'AGAVGLAQNLAALRALVSEGIQKGHMSLQARSLAISVGATGDEVQKVADRLKQGLMNEANARQILEELR' A
#
# COMPACT_ATOMS: atom_id res chain seq x y z
N ALA A 1 -20.82 11.14 33.18
CA ALA A 1 -20.97 10.48 31.86
C ALA A 1 -20.24 11.19 30.70
N GLY A 2 -19.44 12.25 30.90
CA GLY A 2 -18.83 13.02 29.79
C GLY A 2 -17.46 12.55 29.28
N ALA A 3 -16.68 11.81 30.07
CA ALA A 3 -15.31 11.42 29.70
C ALA A 3 -15.24 10.24 28.71
N VAL A 4 -16.25 9.36 28.71
CA VAL A 4 -16.25 8.13 27.90
C VAL A 4 -16.51 8.44 26.42
N GLY A 5 -17.28 9.49 26.10
CA GLY A 5 -17.56 9.89 24.71
C GLY A 5 -16.37 10.52 23.98
N LEU A 6 -15.54 11.30 24.69
CA LEU A 6 -14.32 11.89 24.11
C LEU A 6 -13.24 10.85 23.83
N ALA A 7 -13.07 9.86 24.72
CA ALA A 7 -12.14 8.76 24.51
C ALA A 7 -12.55 7.88 23.32
N GLN A 8 -13.85 7.64 23.11
CA GLN A 8 -14.36 6.93 21.93
C GLN A 8 -14.12 7.70 20.63
N ASN A 9 -14.32 9.02 20.63
CA ASN A 9 -14.03 9.85 19.46
C ASN A 9 -12.52 9.83 19.12
N LEU A 10 -11.66 9.92 20.13
CA LEU A 10 -10.20 9.82 19.95
C LEU A 10 -9.77 8.43 19.45
N ALA A 11 -10.37 7.35 19.97
CA ALA A 11 -10.10 5.99 19.52
C ALA A 11 -10.56 5.76 18.08
N ALA A 12 -11.72 6.29 17.69
CA ALA A 12 -12.23 6.20 16.32
C ALA A 12 -11.37 7.00 15.33
N LEU A 13 -10.93 8.21 15.69
CA LEU A 13 -9.99 9.00 14.88
C LEU A 13 -8.62 8.33 14.76
N ARG A 14 -8.10 7.77 15.85
CA ARG A 14 -6.85 7.00 15.84
C ARG A 14 -6.98 5.73 15.00
N ALA A 15 -8.11 5.02 15.07
CA ALA A 15 -8.40 3.87 14.22
C ALA A 15 -8.52 4.28 12.74
N LEU A 16 -9.18 5.40 12.43
CA LEU A 16 -9.29 5.90 11.05
C LEU A 16 -7.92 6.30 10.47
N VAL A 17 -7.09 6.97 11.28
CA VAL A 17 -5.72 7.32 10.92
C VAL A 17 -4.85 6.07 10.80
N SER A 18 -4.94 5.11 11.72
CA SER A 18 -4.18 3.86 11.66
C SER A 18 -4.62 2.93 10.54
N GLU A 19 -5.92 2.75 10.29
CA GLU A 19 -6.45 1.93 9.18
C GLU A 19 -6.20 2.59 7.82
N GLY A 20 -6.33 3.92 7.73
CA GLY A 20 -5.98 4.70 6.55
C GLY A 20 -4.49 4.63 6.24
N ILE A 21 -3.63 4.70 7.27
CA ILE A 21 -2.19 4.52 7.16
C ILE A 21 -1.86 3.07 6.78
N GLN A 22 -2.51 2.06 7.35
CA GLN A 22 -2.26 0.64 7.03
C GLN A 22 -2.65 0.29 5.58
N LYS A 23 -3.82 0.75 5.10
CA LYS A 23 -4.21 0.60 3.68
C LYS A 23 -3.28 1.37 2.75
N GLY A 24 -2.82 2.55 3.19
CA GLY A 24 -1.80 3.33 2.50
C GLY A 24 -0.45 2.60 2.42
N HIS A 25 0.02 2.01 3.51
CA HIS A 25 1.33 1.35 3.61
C HIS A 25 1.47 0.16 2.65
N MET A 26 0.45 -0.69 2.53
CA MET A 26 0.51 -1.81 1.57
C MET A 26 0.57 -1.32 0.12
N SER A 27 -0.20 -0.28 -0.22
CA SER A 27 -0.14 0.33 -1.54
C SER A 27 1.20 1.03 -1.80
N LEU A 28 1.77 1.65 -0.77
CA LEU A 28 3.05 2.34 -0.82
C LEU A 28 4.21 1.36 -0.95
N GLN A 29 4.18 0.24 -0.23
CA GLN A 29 5.21 -0.79 -0.30
C GLN A 29 5.19 -1.48 -1.67
N ALA A 30 4.01 -1.73 -2.25
CA ALA A 30 3.90 -2.29 -3.60
C ALA A 30 4.44 -1.32 -4.66
N ARG A 31 4.09 -0.03 -4.54
CA ARG A 31 4.61 1.03 -5.42
C ARG A 31 6.12 1.24 -5.23
N SER A 32 6.62 1.22 -4.00
CA SER A 32 8.05 1.38 -3.71
C SER A 32 8.87 0.23 -4.29
N LEU A 33 8.34 -0.99 -4.21
CA LEU A 33 8.95 -2.18 -4.82
C LEU A 33 8.89 -2.12 -6.36
N ALA A 34 7.79 -1.63 -6.93
CA ALA A 34 7.70 -1.38 -8.37
C ALA A 34 8.74 -0.34 -8.83
N ILE A 35 8.89 0.75 -8.08
CA ILE A 35 9.89 1.79 -8.37
C ILE A 35 11.32 1.23 -8.22
N SER A 36 11.58 0.39 -7.22
CA SER A 36 12.93 -0.18 -7.00
C SER A 36 13.37 -1.11 -8.13
N VAL A 37 12.43 -1.78 -8.82
CA VAL A 37 12.72 -2.58 -10.02
C VAL A 37 12.77 -1.76 -11.32
N GLY A 38 12.59 -0.44 -11.23
CA GLY A 38 12.69 0.47 -12.37
C GLY A 38 11.38 0.71 -13.13
N ALA A 39 10.22 0.44 -12.52
CA ALA A 39 8.94 0.81 -13.08
C ALA A 39 8.77 2.35 -13.03
N THR A 40 8.24 2.94 -14.10
CA THR A 40 8.05 4.39 -14.21
C THR A 40 6.64 4.78 -14.63
N GLY A 41 6.18 5.95 -14.18
CA GLY A 41 4.86 6.49 -14.55
C GLY A 41 3.72 5.49 -14.27
N ASP A 42 3.03 5.08 -15.34
CA ASP A 42 1.89 4.16 -15.29
C ASP A 42 2.29 2.71 -15.00
N GLU A 43 3.53 2.31 -15.29
CA GLU A 43 4.04 0.96 -14.99
C GLU A 43 4.01 0.70 -13.48
N VAL A 44 4.31 1.72 -12.67
CA VAL A 44 4.34 1.62 -11.20
C VAL A 44 3.00 1.15 -10.65
N GLN A 45 1.91 1.72 -11.16
CA GLN A 45 0.56 1.35 -10.71
C GLN A 45 0.20 -0.07 -11.15
N LYS A 46 0.51 -0.43 -12.41
CA LYS A 46 0.23 -1.76 -12.96
C LYS A 46 0.99 -2.86 -12.23
N VAL A 47 2.29 -2.65 -11.97
CA VAL A 47 3.14 -3.58 -11.22
C VAL A 47 2.67 -3.69 -9.77
N ALA A 48 2.37 -2.56 -9.11
CA ALA A 48 1.88 -2.55 -7.73
C ALA A 48 0.55 -3.29 -7.56
N ASP A 49 -0.38 -3.15 -8.52
CA ASP A 49 -1.66 -3.85 -8.45
C ASP A 49 -1.53 -5.35 -8.70
N ARG A 50 -0.62 -5.77 -9.60
CA ARG A 50 -0.31 -7.19 -9.81
C ARG A 50 0.40 -7.80 -8.59
N LEU A 51 1.30 -7.05 -7.96
CA LEU A 51 2.01 -7.47 -6.74
C LEU A 51 1.06 -7.70 -5.56
N LYS A 52 -0.02 -6.92 -5.46
CA LYS A 52 -1.06 -7.14 -4.43
C LYS A 52 -1.82 -8.46 -4.61
N GLN A 53 -1.87 -8.99 -5.83
CA GLN A 53 -2.52 -10.27 -6.14
C GLN A 53 -1.56 -11.47 -6.05
N GLY A 54 -0.25 -11.22 -5.96
CA GLY A 54 0.78 -12.24 -5.97
C GLY A 54 1.74 -12.13 -4.79
N LEU A 55 2.94 -12.67 -4.96
CA LEU A 55 4.01 -12.56 -3.98
C LEU A 55 4.66 -11.19 -4.05
N MET A 56 4.71 -10.51 -2.91
CA MET A 56 5.29 -9.18 -2.75
C MET A 56 6.82 -9.25 -2.61
N ASN A 57 7.50 -9.67 -3.68
CA ASN A 57 8.95 -9.81 -3.71
C ASN A 57 9.55 -9.15 -4.97
N GLU A 58 10.84 -8.84 -4.92
CA GLU A 58 11.54 -8.11 -5.98
C GLU A 58 11.62 -8.91 -7.29
N ALA A 59 11.77 -10.24 -7.20
CA ALA A 59 11.84 -11.12 -8.38
C ALA A 59 10.53 -11.09 -9.18
N ASN A 60 9.39 -11.21 -8.49
CA ASN A 60 8.06 -11.13 -9.09
C ASN A 60 7.78 -9.72 -9.60
N ALA A 61 8.19 -8.67 -8.89
CA ALA A 61 8.07 -7.29 -9.35
C ALA A 61 8.83 -7.06 -10.67
N ARG A 62 10.05 -7.60 -10.79
CA ARG A 62 10.84 -7.58 -12.04
C ARG A 62 10.13 -8.33 -13.16
N GLN A 63 9.68 -9.57 -12.89
CA GLN A 63 8.99 -10.37 -13.89
C GLN A 63 7.71 -9.67 -14.40
N ILE A 64 6.90 -9.12 -13.50
CA ILE A 64 5.69 -8.36 -13.87
C ILE A 64 6.05 -7.13 -14.71
N LEU A 65 7.14 -6.43 -14.37
CA LEU A 65 7.59 -5.27 -15.15
C LEU A 65 8.07 -5.69 -16.55
N GLU A 66 8.75 -6.83 -16.68
CA GLU A 66 9.16 -7.40 -17.96
C GLU A 66 7.95 -7.84 -18.80
N GLU A 67 6.91 -8.43 -18.21
CA GLU A 67 5.67 -8.81 -18.90
C GLU A 67 4.84 -7.61 -19.39
N LEU A 68 5.03 -6.44 -18.77
CA LEU A 68 4.30 -5.21 -19.12
C LEU A 68 4.99 -4.39 -20.23
N ARG A 69 6.25 -4.70 -20.56
CA ARG A 69 7.04 -4.06 -21.62
C ARG A 69 7.00 -4.86 -22.90
#